data_AF-A0A6M1NSW1-F1
#
_entry.id   AF-A0A6M1NSW1-F1
#
_cell.length_a   1.000
_cell.length_b   1.000
_cell.length_c   1.000
_cell.angle_alpha   90.00
_cell.angle_beta   90.00
_cell.angle_gamma   90.00
#
_symmetry.space_group_name_H-M   'P 1'
#
loop_
_entity.id
_entity.type
_entity.pdbx_description
1 polymer ?
#
loop_
_entity_poly.entity_id
_entity_poly.type
_entity_poly.pdbx_seq_one_letter_code
_entity_poly.pdbx_strand_id
1 'polypeptide(L)'
;MIKINRTHTIRLIFVLTLISTIMSCAKWDEFKEYIKDGEIVYVGKLDSVKVFSGNERILVQAQVKPDPKIKKALIKWNDGKDSVLLDITHNSILEHYIPMAEGIVSLQLFTIDDKGNRSVAVPAIGRAYGPRYSAGLTNRLTANAIIENNNTALIEWQEMDLSAGPVGTELRYLANDGTTKSIVVGVNTMNTTINDLSTTAKTVSYRTLYLPQKTSIDTFYTDYTELGLAKDVTSEYLKNHKNPIVTSAVSDRWGIPADWVTNAAVRNFRNGAGAYFGGVDHWFGGPFLAMEAGWSGDNMATIKNGKIYQTLTLPAGHYTFEMDIPDCTVGGDFYTVAAYGTEIPNSENVSSALGFLKTSTPGTHALKFTLLEQSQVSLGFVGNLENKGGGDGTFWRINAVRLKQIVIVQ
;
A
#
# COMPACT_ATOMS: atom_id res chain seq x y z
N MET A 1 -90.32 56.36 -13.44
CA MET A 1 -90.46 55.22 -14.38
C MET A 1 -89.97 55.65 -15.76
N ILE A 2 -88.75 55.27 -16.15
CA ILE A 2 -88.26 55.42 -17.53
C ILE A 2 -88.51 54.08 -18.23
N LYS A 3 -89.49 54.03 -19.14
CA LYS A 3 -89.75 52.86 -19.99
C LYS A 3 -88.65 52.79 -21.04
N ILE A 4 -87.62 51.97 -20.80
CA ILE A 4 -86.60 51.66 -21.80
C ILE A 4 -87.26 50.76 -22.86
N ASN A 5 -87.31 51.26 -24.09
CA ASN A 5 -87.97 50.59 -25.20
C ASN A 5 -87.13 49.39 -25.65
N ARG A 6 -87.65 48.17 -25.44
CA ARG A 6 -86.92 46.89 -25.51
C ARG A 6 -86.28 46.64 -26.90
N THR A 7 -86.85 47.21 -27.97
CA THR A 7 -86.33 47.14 -29.34
C THR A 7 -85.09 48.00 -29.60
N HIS A 8 -84.93 49.14 -28.91
CA HIS A 8 -83.73 49.98 -29.06
C HIS A 8 -82.53 49.42 -28.31
N THR A 9 -82.76 48.80 -27.15
CA THR A 9 -81.71 48.13 -26.35
C THR A 9 -81.13 46.91 -27.09
N ILE A 10 -81.97 46.13 -27.77
CA ILE A 10 -81.52 44.97 -28.59
C ILE A 10 -80.72 45.44 -29.80
N ARG A 11 -81.12 46.52 -30.48
CA ARG A 11 -80.34 47.09 -31.60
C ARG A 11 -78.99 47.65 -31.14
N LEU A 12 -78.94 48.29 -29.97
CA LEU A 12 -77.69 48.81 -29.41
C LEU A 12 -76.74 47.68 -29.03
N ILE A 13 -77.24 46.61 -28.41
CA ILE A 13 -76.45 45.42 -28.10
C ILE A 13 -75.96 44.76 -29.39
N PHE A 14 -76.81 44.58 -30.41
CA PHE A 14 -76.40 43.98 -31.68
C PHE A 14 -75.31 44.78 -32.40
N VAL A 15 -75.38 46.13 -32.35
CA VAL A 15 -74.35 47.02 -32.90
C VAL A 15 -73.07 46.94 -32.07
N LEU A 16 -73.13 46.87 -30.74
CA LEU A 16 -71.95 46.70 -29.88
C LEU A 16 -71.27 45.34 -30.09
N THR A 17 -72.05 44.26 -30.24
CA THR A 17 -71.51 42.92 -30.50
C THR A 17 -70.85 42.86 -31.89
N LEU A 18 -71.46 43.47 -32.91
CA LEU A 18 -70.90 43.54 -34.25
C LEU A 18 -69.60 44.38 -34.28
N ILE A 19 -69.53 45.49 -33.54
CA ILE A 19 -68.31 46.30 -33.39
C ILE A 19 -67.20 45.53 -32.65
N SER A 20 -67.54 44.66 -31.69
CA SER A 20 -66.55 43.82 -31.00
C SER A 20 -65.92 42.75 -31.91
N THR A 21 -66.63 42.29 -32.94
CA THR A 21 -66.12 41.27 -33.88
C THR A 21 -65.16 41.81 -34.93
N ILE A 22 -65.12 43.13 -35.17
CA ILE A 22 -64.22 43.76 -36.16
C ILE A 22 -62.87 44.22 -35.56
N MET A 23 -62.73 44.27 -34.24
CA MET A 23 -61.47 44.66 -33.57
C MET A 23 -60.59 43.47 -33.15
N SER A 24 -61.01 42.23 -33.43
CA SER A 24 -60.24 41.00 -33.14
C SER A 24 -59.29 40.59 -34.27
N CYS A 25 -59.19 41.35 -35.35
CA CYS A 25 -58.25 41.06 -36.43
C CYS A 25 -56.87 41.63 -36.05
N ALA A 26 -56.02 40.81 -35.40
CA ALA A 26 -54.60 41.10 -35.31
C ALA A 26 -54.06 41.33 -36.74
N LYS A 27 -53.17 42.32 -36.94
CA LYS A 27 -52.60 42.59 -38.26
C LYS A 27 -51.80 41.35 -38.68
N TRP A 28 -52.16 40.74 -39.82
CA TRP A 28 -51.54 39.51 -40.32
C TRP A 28 -50.01 39.60 -40.45
N ASP A 29 -49.45 40.81 -40.51
CA ASP A 29 -48.01 41.07 -40.64
C ASP A 29 -47.25 41.24 -39.31
N GLU A 30 -47.90 41.06 -38.16
CA GLU A 30 -47.25 41.19 -36.85
C GLU A 30 -46.12 40.16 -36.64
N PHE A 31 -46.16 39.00 -37.35
CA PHE A 31 -45.05 38.04 -37.37
C PHE A 31 -43.77 38.61 -38.01
N LYS A 32 -43.87 39.60 -38.91
CA LYS A 32 -42.71 40.20 -39.58
C LYS A 32 -41.84 41.00 -38.62
N GLU A 33 -42.39 41.46 -37.50
CA GLU A 33 -41.58 42.08 -36.43
C GLU A 33 -40.61 41.09 -35.78
N TYR A 34 -40.92 39.80 -35.81
CA TYR A 34 -40.08 38.72 -35.30
C TYR A 34 -39.07 38.18 -36.33
N ILE A 35 -39.05 38.70 -37.57
CA ILE A 35 -38.12 38.32 -38.66
C ILE A 35 -37.35 39.56 -39.19
N LYS A 36 -37.40 40.71 -38.48
CA LYS A 36 -36.77 41.98 -38.92
C LYS A 36 -35.26 41.86 -39.22
N ASP A 37 -34.56 40.94 -38.55
CA ASP A 37 -33.11 40.71 -38.72
C ASP A 37 -32.76 39.52 -39.63
N GLY A 38 -33.75 38.91 -40.30
CA GLY A 38 -33.58 37.72 -41.13
C GLY A 38 -33.66 36.39 -40.37
N GLU A 39 -33.62 35.27 -41.10
CA GLU A 39 -33.65 33.91 -40.52
C GLU A 39 -32.29 33.58 -39.88
N ILE A 40 -32.30 33.06 -38.64
CA ILE A 40 -31.08 32.61 -37.96
C ILE A 40 -30.62 31.29 -38.60
N VAL A 41 -29.49 31.34 -39.30
CA VAL A 41 -28.89 30.15 -39.92
C VAL A 41 -28.03 29.42 -38.89
N TYR A 42 -28.42 28.20 -38.53
CA TYR A 42 -27.61 27.34 -37.66
C TYR A 42 -26.80 26.34 -38.47
N VAL A 43 -25.49 26.30 -38.21
CA VAL A 43 -24.58 25.29 -38.76
C VAL A 43 -24.77 23.96 -38.01
N GLY A 44 -24.48 22.83 -38.66
CA GLY A 44 -24.55 21.52 -38.02
C GLY A 44 -23.65 21.43 -36.77
N LYS A 45 -24.25 21.10 -35.61
CA LYS A 45 -23.52 20.92 -34.34
C LYS A 45 -22.61 19.68 -34.35
N LEU A 46 -21.60 19.69 -33.47
CA LEU A 46 -20.78 18.52 -33.16
C LEU A 46 -21.63 17.37 -32.60
N ASP A 47 -21.20 16.14 -32.84
CA ASP A 47 -21.83 14.93 -32.34
C ASP A 47 -20.89 14.16 -31.40
N SER A 48 -21.44 13.30 -30.55
CA SER A 48 -20.68 12.38 -29.68
C SER A 48 -19.53 13.03 -28.91
N VAL A 49 -19.76 14.24 -28.36
CA VAL A 49 -18.76 15.00 -27.61
C VAL A 49 -18.40 14.25 -26.33
N LYS A 50 -17.10 14.02 -26.12
CA LYS A 50 -16.52 13.42 -24.92
C LYS A 50 -15.42 14.32 -24.39
N VAL A 51 -15.29 14.33 -23.06
CA VAL A 51 -14.23 15.05 -22.36
C VAL A 51 -13.52 14.06 -21.47
N PHE A 52 -12.23 13.90 -21.68
CA PHE A 52 -11.38 13.01 -20.91
C PHE A 52 -10.51 13.83 -19.97
N SER A 53 -10.37 13.35 -18.74
CA SER A 53 -9.59 14.00 -17.70
C SER A 53 -8.10 13.75 -17.88
N GLY A 54 -7.28 14.75 -17.59
CA GLY A 54 -5.81 14.66 -17.59
C GLY A 54 -5.21 15.43 -16.42
N ASN A 55 -3.88 15.52 -16.43
CA ASN A 55 -3.11 16.29 -15.45
C ASN A 55 -2.93 17.74 -15.92
N GLU A 56 -3.59 18.68 -15.25
CA GLU A 56 -3.65 20.10 -15.57
C GLU A 56 -4.12 20.38 -17.01
N ARG A 57 -4.92 19.45 -17.54
CA ARG A 57 -5.50 19.50 -18.88
C ARG A 57 -6.70 18.59 -19.01
N ILE A 58 -7.46 18.80 -20.07
CA ILE A 58 -8.48 17.87 -20.57
C ILE A 58 -8.24 17.57 -22.05
N LEU A 59 -8.76 16.44 -22.52
CA LEU A 59 -8.89 16.13 -23.93
C LEU A 59 -10.36 16.20 -24.33
N VAL A 60 -10.66 17.05 -25.31
CA VAL A 60 -11.99 17.12 -25.92
C VAL A 60 -11.95 16.31 -27.22
N GLN A 61 -12.88 15.36 -27.35
CA GLN A 61 -13.07 14.59 -28.57
C GLN A 61 -14.51 14.74 -29.06
N ALA A 62 -14.71 14.99 -30.35
CA ALA A 62 -16.04 15.15 -30.93
C ALA A 62 -16.08 14.66 -32.38
N GLN A 63 -17.21 14.10 -32.79
CA GLN A 63 -17.45 13.75 -34.19
C GLN A 63 -17.90 14.99 -34.96
N VAL A 64 -17.27 15.22 -36.11
CA VAL A 64 -17.64 16.29 -37.03
C VAL A 64 -18.63 15.72 -38.05
N LYS A 65 -19.84 16.30 -38.13
CA LYS A 65 -20.82 15.87 -39.13
C LYS A 65 -20.32 16.19 -40.54
N PRO A 66 -20.70 15.38 -41.56
CA PRO A 66 -20.31 15.61 -42.95
C PRO A 66 -21.12 16.77 -43.57
N ASP A 67 -21.04 17.95 -42.97
CA ASP A 67 -21.61 19.20 -43.48
C ASP A 67 -20.46 20.06 -44.02
N PRO A 68 -20.39 20.31 -45.34
CA PRO A 68 -19.30 21.07 -45.96
C PRO A 68 -19.25 22.54 -45.50
N LYS A 69 -20.31 23.05 -44.88
CA LYS A 69 -20.36 24.40 -44.30
C LYS A 69 -19.58 24.51 -43.00
N ILE A 70 -19.27 23.40 -42.31
CA ILE A 70 -18.48 23.43 -41.08
C ILE A 70 -17.01 23.70 -41.44
N LYS A 71 -16.44 24.75 -40.84
CA LYS A 71 -15.05 25.19 -41.10
C LYS A 71 -14.22 25.28 -39.84
N LYS A 72 -14.83 25.68 -38.73
CA LYS A 72 -14.14 25.84 -37.45
C LYS A 72 -14.96 25.26 -36.29
N ALA A 73 -14.27 24.82 -35.25
CA ALA A 73 -14.83 24.50 -33.95
C ALA A 73 -14.42 25.56 -32.94
N LEU A 74 -15.38 26.14 -32.22
CA LEU A 74 -15.15 27.06 -31.12
C LEU A 74 -15.52 26.35 -29.82
N ILE A 75 -14.55 26.20 -28.93
CA ILE A 75 -14.77 25.63 -27.60
C ILE A 75 -14.60 26.77 -26.59
N LYS A 76 -15.59 26.96 -25.72
CA LYS A 76 -15.60 27.98 -24.68
C LYS A 76 -15.69 27.37 -23.29
N TRP A 77 -15.06 28.00 -22.31
CA TRP A 77 -15.17 27.66 -20.88
C TRP A 77 -15.09 28.93 -20.02
N ASN A 78 -15.13 28.78 -18.69
CA ASN A 78 -15.05 29.89 -17.73
C ASN A 78 -16.12 30.96 -18.01
N ASP A 79 -17.38 30.53 -18.12
CA ASP A 79 -18.53 31.37 -18.50
C ASP A 79 -18.35 32.11 -19.83
N GLY A 80 -17.57 31.52 -20.75
CA GLY A 80 -17.29 32.05 -22.08
C GLY A 80 -16.21 33.12 -22.12
N LYS A 81 -15.52 33.39 -21.01
CA LYS A 81 -14.36 34.30 -20.94
C LYS A 81 -13.14 33.73 -21.65
N ASP A 82 -12.99 32.41 -21.62
CA ASP A 82 -11.90 31.70 -22.26
C ASP A 82 -12.43 30.88 -23.44
N SER A 83 -11.62 30.77 -24.50
CA SER A 83 -11.99 29.98 -25.67
C SER A 83 -10.81 29.55 -26.50
N VAL A 84 -11.01 28.52 -27.31
CA VAL A 84 -10.12 28.13 -28.39
C VAL A 84 -10.91 27.96 -29.67
N LEU A 85 -10.36 28.48 -30.77
CA LEU A 85 -10.91 28.34 -32.12
C LEU A 85 -9.99 27.40 -32.90
N LEU A 86 -10.56 26.32 -33.42
CA LEU A 86 -9.86 25.23 -34.08
C LEU A 86 -10.34 25.15 -35.52
N ASP A 87 -9.41 25.03 -36.47
CA ASP A 87 -9.78 24.76 -37.86
C ASP A 87 -10.17 23.29 -38.00
N ILE A 88 -11.29 23.05 -38.69
CA ILE A 88 -11.78 21.71 -38.98
C ILE A 88 -11.30 21.34 -40.38
N THR A 89 -10.35 20.43 -40.44
CA THR A 89 -10.04 19.70 -41.68
C THR A 89 -11.10 18.62 -41.89
N HIS A 90 -11.24 18.09 -43.11
CA HIS A 90 -12.21 17.03 -43.43
C HIS A 90 -11.81 15.65 -42.84
N ASN A 91 -11.34 15.62 -41.59
CA ASN A 91 -11.26 14.44 -40.75
C ASN A 91 -12.49 14.38 -39.85
N SER A 92 -13.10 13.20 -39.75
CA SER A 92 -14.38 12.95 -39.07
C SER A 92 -14.36 13.14 -37.55
N ILE A 93 -13.19 13.35 -36.94
CA ILE A 93 -13.02 13.48 -35.49
C ILE A 93 -12.18 14.71 -35.16
N LEU A 94 -12.75 15.59 -34.35
CA LEU A 94 -12.05 16.68 -33.66
C LEU A 94 -11.44 16.12 -32.38
N GLU A 95 -10.15 16.34 -32.17
CA GLU A 95 -9.45 16.00 -30.94
C GLU A 95 -8.53 17.16 -30.53
N HIS A 96 -8.68 17.65 -29.30
CA HIS A 96 -7.90 18.78 -28.83
C HIS A 96 -7.64 18.76 -27.32
N TYR A 97 -6.39 19.04 -26.94
CA TYR A 97 -5.97 19.18 -25.54
C TYR A 97 -6.11 20.63 -25.10
N ILE A 98 -6.75 20.87 -23.95
CA ILE A 98 -6.92 22.20 -23.38
C ILE A 98 -6.23 22.23 -22.00
N PRO A 99 -5.14 23.00 -21.84
CA PRO A 99 -4.53 23.23 -20.53
C PRO A 99 -5.49 23.96 -19.60
N MET A 100 -5.62 23.51 -18.35
CA MET A 100 -6.45 24.17 -17.35
C MET A 100 -6.10 23.73 -15.93
N ALA A 101 -6.34 24.62 -14.97
CA ALA A 101 -6.15 24.32 -13.56
C ALA A 101 -7.04 23.14 -13.12
N GLU A 102 -6.56 22.40 -12.13
CA GLU A 102 -7.30 21.30 -11.52
C GLU A 102 -8.69 21.76 -11.04
N GLY A 103 -9.74 21.03 -11.42
CA GLY A 103 -11.12 21.40 -11.12
C GLY A 103 -12.12 20.84 -12.12
N ILE A 104 -13.40 21.05 -11.81
CA ILE A 104 -14.51 20.76 -12.73
C ILE A 104 -14.59 21.91 -13.74
N VAL A 105 -14.78 21.56 -15.01
CA VAL A 105 -14.92 22.54 -16.09
C VAL A 105 -16.22 22.30 -16.84
N SER A 106 -16.95 23.40 -17.10
CA SER A 106 -18.10 23.41 -17.99
C SER A 106 -17.70 24.01 -19.33
N LEU A 107 -18.00 23.30 -20.41
CA LEU A 107 -17.63 23.64 -21.78
C LEU A 107 -18.89 23.89 -22.62
N GLN A 108 -18.77 24.80 -23.58
CA GLN A 108 -19.72 24.97 -24.66
C GLN A 108 -18.99 24.87 -25.99
N LEU A 109 -19.40 23.93 -26.83
CA LEU A 109 -18.79 23.69 -28.13
C LEU A 109 -19.74 24.15 -29.25
N PHE A 110 -19.17 24.79 -30.26
CA PHE A 110 -19.87 25.31 -31.42
C PHE A 110 -19.12 24.93 -32.70
N THR A 111 -19.83 24.75 -33.80
CA THR A 111 -19.23 24.82 -35.15
C THR A 111 -19.53 26.18 -35.77
N ILE A 112 -18.64 26.62 -36.65
CA ILE A 112 -18.73 27.91 -37.34
C ILE A 112 -18.49 27.70 -38.85
N ASP A 113 -19.27 28.38 -39.68
CA ASP A 113 -19.08 28.42 -41.13
C ASP A 113 -18.22 29.61 -41.59
N ASP A 114 -17.93 29.69 -42.90
CA ASP A 114 -17.15 30.78 -43.51
C ASP A 114 -17.79 32.17 -43.33
N LYS A 115 -19.10 32.23 -43.04
CA LYS A 115 -19.87 33.46 -42.87
C LYS A 115 -20.00 33.87 -41.40
N GLY A 116 -19.45 33.09 -40.47
CA GLY A 116 -19.51 33.34 -39.04
C GLY A 116 -20.79 32.86 -38.35
N ASN A 117 -21.68 32.16 -39.05
CA ASN A 117 -22.86 31.54 -38.46
C ASN A 117 -22.44 30.41 -37.51
N ARG A 118 -23.15 30.23 -36.40
CA ARG A 118 -22.81 29.25 -35.37
C ARG A 118 -23.86 28.17 -35.23
N SER A 119 -23.45 26.98 -34.84
CA SER A 119 -24.39 25.96 -34.39
C SER A 119 -25.05 26.32 -33.06
N VAL A 120 -26.07 25.56 -32.67
CA VAL A 120 -26.48 25.48 -31.27
C VAL A 120 -25.33 24.91 -30.43
N ALA A 121 -25.18 25.41 -29.21
CA ALA A 121 -24.15 24.96 -28.27
C ALA A 121 -24.33 23.47 -27.94
N VAL A 122 -23.22 22.73 -27.90
CA VAL A 122 -23.15 21.41 -27.27
C VAL A 122 -22.49 21.56 -25.91
N PRO A 123 -23.24 21.46 -24.80
CA PRO A 123 -22.65 21.51 -23.47
C PRO A 123 -21.86 20.21 -23.19
N ALA A 124 -20.72 20.34 -22.53
CA ALA A 124 -19.96 19.20 -22.02
C ALA A 124 -19.34 19.55 -20.67
N ILE A 125 -19.17 18.55 -19.80
CA ILE A 125 -18.53 18.73 -18.50
C ILE A 125 -17.32 17.81 -18.44
N GLY A 126 -16.22 18.35 -17.95
CA GLY A 126 -14.98 17.61 -17.71
C GLY A 126 -14.42 17.89 -16.33
N ARG A 127 -13.31 17.23 -16.04
CA ARG A 127 -12.50 17.50 -14.85
C ARG A 127 -11.02 17.41 -15.22
N ALA A 128 -10.26 18.43 -14.90
CA ALA A 128 -8.81 18.33 -14.86
C ALA A 128 -8.39 17.89 -13.46
N TYR A 129 -7.50 16.91 -13.36
CA TYR A 129 -6.80 16.54 -12.13
C TYR A 129 -5.46 17.28 -12.06
N GLY A 130 -4.79 17.24 -10.93
CA GLY A 130 -3.57 18.01 -10.73
C GLY A 130 -2.92 17.76 -9.38
N PRO A 131 -2.13 18.73 -8.90
CA PRO A 131 -1.36 18.61 -7.66
C PRO A 131 -2.15 18.23 -6.42
N ARG A 132 -3.43 18.62 -6.29
CA ARG A 132 -4.24 18.26 -5.12
C ARG A 132 -4.62 16.78 -5.14
N TYR A 133 -4.96 16.25 -6.31
CA TYR A 133 -5.18 14.81 -6.49
C TYR A 133 -3.90 14.02 -6.22
N SER A 134 -2.76 14.42 -6.80
CA SER A 134 -1.49 13.70 -6.60
C SER A 134 -0.99 13.72 -5.15
N ALA A 135 -1.22 14.82 -4.42
CA ALA A 135 -0.82 14.95 -3.02
C ALA A 135 -1.56 13.98 -2.08
N GLY A 136 -2.72 13.45 -2.49
CA GLY A 136 -3.49 12.46 -1.73
C GLY A 136 -3.13 11.00 -2.03
N LEU A 137 -2.21 10.74 -2.97
CA LEU A 137 -1.87 9.39 -3.40
C LEU A 137 -0.80 8.77 -2.49
N THR A 138 -0.96 7.50 -2.15
CA THR A 138 0.00 6.75 -1.33
C THR A 138 0.53 5.53 -2.06
N ASN A 139 1.72 5.08 -1.70
CA ASN A 139 2.25 3.82 -2.18
C ASN A 139 1.45 2.63 -1.64
N ARG A 140 1.34 1.57 -2.45
CA ARG A 140 0.76 0.29 -2.06
C ARG A 140 1.59 -0.31 -0.93
N LEU A 141 0.95 -0.67 0.18
CA LEU A 141 1.64 -1.30 1.30
C LEU A 141 2.01 -2.75 0.98
N THR A 142 3.06 -3.24 1.63
CA THR A 142 3.49 -4.66 1.59
C THR A 142 3.13 -5.35 2.90
N ALA A 143 2.68 -6.59 2.81
CA ALA A 143 2.51 -7.47 3.96
C ALA A 143 3.85 -8.11 4.35
N ASN A 144 4.64 -8.50 3.34
CA ASN A 144 5.92 -9.15 3.52
C ASN A 144 6.82 -8.93 2.29
N ALA A 145 8.13 -8.94 2.48
CA ALA A 145 9.10 -8.88 1.38
C ALA A 145 10.39 -9.60 1.80
N ILE A 146 10.74 -10.68 1.10
CA ILE A 146 11.85 -11.55 1.47
C ILE A 146 12.74 -11.90 0.28
N ILE A 147 14.00 -12.28 0.59
CA ILE A 147 14.90 -12.98 -0.32
C ILE A 147 15.01 -14.43 0.15
N GLU A 148 14.67 -15.37 -0.71
CA GLU A 148 14.87 -16.80 -0.49
C GLU A 148 16.33 -17.21 -0.71
N ASN A 149 16.70 -18.42 -0.25
CA ASN A 149 18.08 -18.93 -0.35
C ASN A 149 18.60 -19.09 -1.79
N ASN A 150 17.70 -19.24 -2.77
CA ASN A 150 18.00 -19.28 -4.20
C ASN A 150 18.17 -17.88 -4.84
N ASN A 151 18.15 -16.82 -4.02
CA ASN A 151 18.19 -15.42 -4.44
C ASN A 151 16.94 -14.94 -5.20
N THR A 152 15.81 -15.63 -5.04
CA THR A 152 14.51 -15.18 -5.52
C THR A 152 13.90 -14.20 -4.53
N ALA A 153 13.42 -13.06 -5.00
CA ALA A 153 12.63 -12.14 -4.17
C ALA A 153 11.15 -12.54 -4.21
N LEU A 154 10.50 -12.57 -3.05
CA LEU A 154 9.06 -12.72 -2.92
C LEU A 154 8.50 -11.50 -2.19
N ILE A 155 7.51 -10.84 -2.81
CA ILE A 155 6.85 -9.66 -2.27
C ILE A 155 5.35 -9.94 -2.19
N GLU A 156 4.81 -9.82 -0.99
CA GLU A 156 3.40 -9.94 -0.68
C GLU A 156 2.85 -8.53 -0.49
N TRP A 157 1.90 -8.15 -1.32
CA TRP A 157 1.27 -6.84 -1.32
C TRP A 157 0.02 -6.84 -0.45
N GLN A 158 -0.32 -5.70 0.15
CA GLN A 158 -1.62 -5.48 0.75
C GLN A 158 -2.66 -5.07 -0.31
N GLU A 159 -3.93 -5.26 0.01
CA GLU A 159 -5.03 -4.74 -0.79
C GLU A 159 -5.02 -3.21 -0.76
N MET A 160 -5.54 -2.59 -1.82
CA MET A 160 -5.69 -1.15 -1.90
C MET A 160 -7.16 -0.76 -1.97
N ASP A 161 -7.50 0.38 -1.37
CA ASP A 161 -8.75 1.05 -1.69
C ASP A 161 -8.73 1.52 -3.15
N LEU A 162 -9.71 1.06 -3.92
CA LEU A 162 -9.84 1.37 -5.34
C LEU A 162 -10.49 2.73 -5.60
N SER A 163 -10.94 3.46 -4.57
CA SER A 163 -11.68 4.72 -4.69
C SER A 163 -10.88 5.83 -5.38
N ALA A 164 -9.56 5.87 -5.15
CA ALA A 164 -8.64 6.79 -5.81
C ALA A 164 -8.18 6.31 -7.19
N GLY A 165 -8.67 5.16 -7.69
CA GLY A 165 -8.29 4.62 -8.99
C GLY A 165 -6.84 4.09 -9.11
N PRO A 166 -6.24 3.40 -8.11
CA PRO A 166 -4.99 2.69 -8.33
C PRO A 166 -5.16 1.63 -9.42
N VAL A 167 -4.18 1.54 -10.32
CA VAL A 167 -4.19 0.57 -11.43
C VAL A 167 -3.09 -0.48 -11.32
N GLY A 168 -2.02 -0.16 -10.58
CA GLY A 168 -0.93 -1.08 -10.37
C GLY A 168 0.24 -0.45 -9.63
N THR A 169 1.32 -1.21 -9.53
CA THR A 169 2.58 -0.81 -8.90
C THR A 169 3.71 -1.08 -9.87
N GLU A 170 4.50 -0.07 -10.21
CA GLU A 170 5.74 -0.23 -10.94
C GLU A 170 6.85 -0.52 -9.93
N LEU A 171 7.54 -1.64 -10.11
CA LEU A 171 8.64 -2.09 -9.28
C LEU A 171 9.91 -2.13 -10.12
N ARG A 172 11.00 -1.59 -9.56
CA ARG A 172 12.33 -1.56 -10.14
C ARG A 172 13.32 -2.30 -9.25
N TYR A 173 14.18 -3.09 -9.88
CA TYR A 173 15.16 -3.90 -9.18
C TYR A 173 16.43 -4.10 -10.02
N LEU A 174 17.53 -4.39 -9.33
CA LEU A 174 18.78 -4.79 -9.96
C LEU A 174 18.73 -6.28 -10.28
N ALA A 175 18.82 -6.64 -11.56
CA ALA A 175 18.83 -8.00 -12.03
C ALA A 175 20.24 -8.62 -11.96
N ASN A 176 20.32 -9.95 -12.03
CA ASN A 176 21.55 -10.73 -11.96
C ASN A 176 22.53 -10.48 -13.12
N ASP A 177 22.04 -9.94 -14.25
CA ASP A 177 22.83 -9.48 -15.38
C ASP A 177 23.43 -8.08 -15.17
N GLY A 178 23.17 -7.45 -14.01
CA GLY A 178 23.64 -6.11 -13.65
C GLY A 178 22.77 -4.97 -14.20
N THR A 179 21.69 -5.26 -14.94
CA THR A 179 20.78 -4.25 -15.46
C THR A 179 19.67 -3.90 -14.45
N THR A 180 19.13 -2.69 -14.54
CA THR A 180 17.91 -2.33 -13.80
C THR A 180 16.70 -2.73 -14.63
N LYS A 181 15.85 -3.60 -14.08
CA LYS A 181 14.59 -4.01 -14.71
C LYS A 181 13.40 -3.36 -14.01
N SER A 182 12.32 -3.15 -14.76
CA SER A 182 11.06 -2.62 -14.25
C SER A 182 9.91 -3.56 -14.63
N ILE A 183 9.03 -3.85 -13.67
CA ILE A 183 7.81 -4.65 -13.87
C ILE A 183 6.60 -3.89 -13.34
N VAL A 184 5.45 -4.04 -14.00
CA VAL A 184 4.18 -3.49 -13.51
C VAL A 184 3.34 -4.62 -12.94
N VAL A 185 3.11 -4.55 -11.63
CA VAL A 185 2.26 -5.45 -10.87
C VAL A 185 0.84 -4.89 -10.88
N GLY A 186 -0.13 -5.67 -11.37
CA GLY A 186 -1.52 -5.24 -11.38
C GLY A 186 -2.08 -5.05 -9.96
N VAL A 187 -3.03 -4.12 -9.79
CA VAL A 187 -3.59 -3.80 -8.46
C VAL A 187 -4.20 -5.01 -7.73
N ASN A 188 -4.73 -6.00 -8.48
CA ASN A 188 -5.31 -7.23 -7.92
C ASN A 188 -4.29 -8.35 -7.69
N THR A 189 -3.05 -8.18 -8.13
CA THR A 189 -1.98 -9.16 -7.91
C THR A 189 -1.46 -9.00 -6.49
N MET A 190 -1.57 -10.05 -5.68
CA MET A 190 -1.17 -10.03 -4.27
C MET A 190 0.26 -10.48 -4.03
N ASN A 191 0.83 -11.27 -4.94
CA ASN A 191 2.19 -11.80 -4.80
C ASN A 191 3.00 -11.52 -6.05
N THR A 192 4.27 -11.16 -5.87
CA THR A 192 5.23 -10.95 -6.96
C THR A 192 6.50 -11.71 -6.67
N THR A 193 7.00 -12.42 -7.67
CA THR A 193 8.23 -13.21 -7.60
C THR A 193 9.24 -12.66 -8.59
N ILE A 194 10.46 -12.40 -8.13
CA ILE A 194 11.57 -11.92 -8.96
C ILE A 194 12.68 -12.98 -8.92
N ASN A 195 12.76 -13.79 -9.97
CA ASN A 195 13.68 -14.92 -10.05
C ASN A 195 15.11 -14.54 -10.46
N ASP A 196 15.27 -13.37 -11.08
CA ASP A 196 16.55 -12.88 -11.60
C ASP A 196 17.09 -11.71 -10.77
N LEU A 197 16.73 -11.59 -9.50
CA LEU A 197 17.29 -10.58 -8.59
C LEU A 197 18.82 -10.76 -8.51
N SER A 198 19.57 -9.66 -8.50
CA SER A 198 21.01 -9.69 -8.26
C SER A 198 21.34 -10.23 -6.86
N THR A 199 22.42 -10.98 -6.73
CA THR A 199 22.91 -11.49 -5.44
C THR A 199 23.40 -10.39 -4.50
N THR A 200 23.71 -9.20 -5.05
CA THR A 200 24.09 -8.01 -4.29
C THR A 200 22.88 -7.16 -3.88
N ALA A 201 21.71 -7.37 -4.48
CA ALA A 201 20.53 -6.58 -4.17
C ALA A 201 20.01 -6.89 -2.76
N LYS A 202 19.64 -5.83 -2.04
CA LYS A 202 19.03 -5.90 -0.70
C LYS A 202 17.70 -5.16 -0.65
N THR A 203 17.41 -4.37 -1.67
CA THR A 203 16.21 -3.55 -1.78
C THR A 203 15.65 -3.64 -3.20
N VAL A 204 14.40 -3.21 -3.33
CA VAL A 204 13.76 -2.86 -4.60
C VAL A 204 13.10 -1.49 -4.42
N SER A 205 12.98 -0.71 -5.48
CA SER A 205 12.18 0.51 -5.44
C SER A 205 10.83 0.27 -6.10
N TYR A 206 9.78 0.89 -5.58
CA TYR A 206 8.46 0.79 -6.18
C TYR A 206 7.67 2.09 -6.06
N ARG A 207 6.70 2.26 -6.96
CA ARG A 207 5.70 3.32 -6.91
C ARG A 207 4.34 2.84 -7.39
N THR A 208 3.27 3.45 -6.93
CA THR A 208 1.90 3.12 -7.32
C THR A 208 1.41 4.06 -8.42
N LEU A 209 0.66 3.48 -9.37
CA LEU A 209 0.12 4.13 -10.54
C LEU A 209 -1.37 4.31 -10.34
N TYR A 210 -1.89 5.47 -10.74
CA TYR A 210 -3.28 5.85 -10.56
C TYR A 210 -3.89 6.40 -11.84
N LEU A 211 -5.11 5.97 -12.14
CA LEU A 211 -6.01 6.59 -13.10
C LEU A 211 -7.28 7.05 -12.36
N PRO A 212 -7.44 8.36 -12.09
CA PRO A 212 -8.58 8.87 -11.33
C PRO A 212 -9.94 8.48 -11.93
N GLN A 213 -9.96 8.28 -13.25
CA GLN A 213 -11.04 7.64 -13.97
C GLN A 213 -10.41 6.67 -14.99
N LYS A 214 -11.07 5.56 -15.29
CA LYS A 214 -10.61 4.58 -16.28
C LYS A 214 -10.35 5.18 -17.68
N THR A 215 -10.99 6.30 -17.98
CA THR A 215 -10.86 7.03 -19.25
C THR A 215 -9.92 8.22 -19.17
N SER A 216 -9.18 8.41 -18.08
CA SER A 216 -8.20 9.49 -17.96
C SER A 216 -7.08 9.28 -18.97
N ILE A 217 -6.61 10.37 -19.57
CA ILE A 217 -5.54 10.35 -20.59
C ILE A 217 -4.14 10.32 -19.96
N ASP A 218 -4.03 10.69 -18.69
CA ASP A 218 -2.77 10.77 -17.94
C ASP A 218 -2.80 9.85 -16.73
N THR A 219 -1.70 9.10 -16.54
CA THR A 219 -1.44 8.31 -15.34
C THR A 219 -0.74 9.16 -14.31
N PHE A 220 -1.21 9.11 -13.07
CA PHE A 220 -0.56 9.72 -11.92
C PHE A 220 0.32 8.70 -11.22
N TYR A 221 1.40 9.19 -10.62
CA TYR A 221 2.40 8.36 -9.98
C TYR A 221 2.68 8.92 -8.59
N THR A 222 2.86 8.04 -7.62
CA THR A 222 3.56 8.38 -6.39
C THR A 222 5.07 8.45 -6.64
N ASP A 223 5.79 9.03 -5.68
CA ASP A 223 7.24 8.93 -5.65
C ASP A 223 7.69 7.48 -5.39
N TYR A 224 8.90 7.17 -5.84
CA TYR A 224 9.52 5.90 -5.53
C TYR A 224 9.80 5.78 -4.03
N THR A 225 9.49 4.60 -3.48
CA THR A 225 9.91 4.20 -2.14
C THR A 225 10.80 2.97 -2.24
N GLU A 226 11.88 2.97 -1.48
CA GLU A 226 12.73 1.80 -1.33
C GLU A 226 12.11 0.81 -0.33
N LEU A 227 12.10 -0.45 -0.72
CA LEU A 227 11.63 -1.57 0.06
C LEU A 227 12.80 -2.47 0.38
N GLY A 228 13.18 -2.53 1.65
CA GLY A 228 14.15 -3.51 2.13
C GLY A 228 13.58 -4.93 2.07
N LEU A 229 14.35 -5.87 1.53
CA LEU A 229 13.98 -7.27 1.47
C LEU A 229 14.62 -8.03 2.64
N ALA A 230 13.80 -8.74 3.42
CA ALA A 230 14.30 -9.53 4.54
C ALA A 230 15.02 -10.78 4.04
N LYS A 231 16.25 -11.01 4.49
CA LYS A 231 17.03 -12.20 4.17
C LYS A 231 17.24 -13.04 5.43
N ASP A 232 17.06 -14.36 5.32
CA ASP A 232 17.51 -15.29 6.36
C ASP A 232 19.05 -15.32 6.37
N VAL A 233 19.63 -14.85 7.47
CA VAL A 233 21.07 -14.80 7.72
C VAL A 233 21.46 -15.74 8.85
N THR A 234 20.59 -16.68 9.23
CA THR A 234 20.80 -17.59 10.36
C THR A 234 22.10 -18.36 10.22
N SER A 235 22.31 -19.06 9.11
CA SER A 235 23.52 -19.87 8.89
C SER A 235 24.78 -19.03 8.65
N GLU A 236 24.63 -17.73 8.37
CA GLU A 236 25.76 -16.81 8.20
C GLU A 236 26.34 -16.40 9.55
N TYR A 237 25.49 -16.19 10.57
CA TYR A 237 25.91 -15.66 11.87
C TYR A 237 25.75 -16.63 13.04
N LEU A 238 24.71 -17.47 13.06
CA LEU A 238 24.43 -18.39 14.16
C LEU A 238 24.89 -19.81 13.85
N LYS A 239 25.51 -20.44 14.85
CA LYS A 239 25.85 -21.86 14.82
C LYS A 239 24.87 -22.67 15.67
N ASN A 240 24.82 -23.98 15.42
CA ASN A 240 24.09 -24.93 16.26
C ASN A 240 22.66 -24.45 16.63
N HIS A 241 21.95 -23.94 15.62
CA HIS A 241 20.77 -23.09 15.79
C HIS A 241 19.44 -23.85 15.66
N LYS A 242 19.48 -25.18 15.53
CA LYS A 242 18.29 -26.03 15.41
C LYS A 242 18.55 -27.44 15.92
N ASN A 243 17.50 -28.10 16.40
CA ASN A 243 17.47 -29.52 16.73
C ASN A 243 17.92 -30.37 15.51
N PRO A 244 18.85 -31.33 15.66
CA PRO A 244 19.57 -31.68 16.89
C PRO A 244 20.65 -30.65 17.27
N ILE A 245 20.57 -30.14 18.50
CA ILE A 245 21.61 -29.31 19.10
C ILE A 245 22.81 -30.19 19.45
N VAL A 246 23.95 -29.88 18.84
CA VAL A 246 25.22 -30.56 19.12
C VAL A 246 25.70 -30.17 20.52
N THR A 247 26.22 -31.13 21.28
CA THR A 247 26.71 -30.94 22.65
C THR A 247 28.20 -31.19 22.78
N SER A 248 28.89 -30.39 23.58
CA SER A 248 30.31 -30.58 23.91
C SER A 248 30.54 -31.63 25.00
N ALA A 249 29.55 -31.83 25.87
CA ALA A 249 29.55 -32.87 26.89
C ALA A 249 28.10 -33.28 27.23
N VAL A 250 27.91 -34.55 27.57
CA VAL A 250 26.59 -35.13 27.91
C VAL A 250 26.71 -36.03 29.13
N SER A 251 25.69 -35.99 29.98
CA SER A 251 25.47 -36.97 31.05
C SER A 251 24.00 -37.35 31.07
N ASP A 252 23.70 -38.56 30.61
CA ASP A 252 22.33 -39.08 30.49
C ASP A 252 21.44 -38.13 29.66
N ARG A 253 20.41 -37.52 30.26
CA ARG A 253 19.50 -36.57 29.60
C ARG A 253 20.15 -35.21 29.30
N TRP A 254 21.09 -34.75 30.13
CA TRP A 254 21.55 -33.36 30.17
C TRP A 254 22.86 -33.14 29.42
N GLY A 255 22.88 -32.14 28.55
CA GLY A 255 24.08 -31.77 27.79
C GLY A 255 24.47 -30.31 27.96
N ILE A 256 25.72 -30.00 27.60
CA ILE A 256 26.22 -28.64 27.42
C ILE A 256 26.25 -28.35 25.92
N PRO A 257 25.54 -27.33 25.41
CA PRO A 257 25.50 -27.05 23.98
C PRO A 257 26.88 -26.65 23.46
N ALA A 258 27.26 -27.17 22.30
CA ALA A 258 28.39 -26.66 21.52
C ALA A 258 28.02 -25.28 20.93
N ASP A 259 29.01 -24.40 20.75
CA ASP A 259 28.88 -23.04 20.19
C ASP A 259 28.03 -22.03 20.99
N TRP A 260 27.24 -22.47 21.96
CA TRP A 260 26.47 -21.59 22.85
C TRP A 260 27.18 -21.36 24.18
N VAL A 261 27.25 -20.12 24.61
CA VAL A 261 27.73 -19.76 25.95
C VAL A 261 26.64 -20.07 26.95
N THR A 262 26.97 -20.87 27.97
CA THR A 262 26.11 -21.14 29.12
C THR A 262 26.79 -20.74 30.42
N ASN A 263 26.05 -20.16 31.37
CA ASN A 263 26.58 -19.87 32.70
C ASN A 263 26.34 -21.03 33.69
N ALA A 264 26.92 -20.93 34.89
CA ALA A 264 26.81 -21.95 35.92
C ALA A 264 25.35 -22.20 36.36
N ALA A 265 24.50 -21.18 36.34
CA ALA A 265 23.10 -21.31 36.70
C ALA A 265 22.32 -22.22 35.75
N VAL A 266 22.63 -22.25 34.45
CA VAL A 266 22.03 -23.19 33.49
C VAL A 266 22.56 -24.60 33.64
N ARG A 267 23.84 -24.75 34.04
CA ARG A 267 24.46 -26.06 34.29
C ARG A 267 24.12 -26.53 35.70
N ASN A 268 22.83 -26.66 36.01
CA ASN A 268 22.32 -26.94 37.35
C ASN A 268 22.15 -28.43 37.69
N PHE A 269 22.23 -29.33 36.71
CA PHE A 269 22.15 -30.78 36.94
C PHE A 269 23.51 -31.33 37.36
N ARG A 270 23.58 -31.98 38.53
CA ARG A 270 24.78 -32.65 39.03
C ARG A 270 24.69 -34.16 38.79
N ASN A 271 25.65 -34.73 38.07
CA ASN A 271 25.72 -36.18 37.88
C ASN A 271 26.33 -36.89 39.10
N GLY A 272 26.35 -38.23 39.08
CA GLY A 272 26.91 -39.04 40.17
C GLY A 272 28.40 -38.85 40.44
N ALA A 273 29.16 -38.31 39.48
CA ALA A 273 30.58 -37.98 39.62
C ALA A 273 30.80 -36.53 40.11
N GLY A 274 29.74 -35.77 40.39
CA GLY A 274 29.82 -34.37 40.84
C GLY A 274 30.02 -33.35 39.71
N ALA A 275 30.01 -33.77 38.44
CA ALA A 275 30.10 -32.87 37.30
C ALA A 275 28.73 -32.26 36.95
N TYR A 276 28.73 -31.04 36.43
CA TYR A 276 27.53 -30.24 36.17
C TYR A 276 27.22 -30.12 34.68
N PHE A 277 25.95 -30.36 34.32
CA PHE A 277 25.44 -30.32 32.96
C PHE A 277 24.14 -29.50 32.91
N GLY A 278 23.75 -29.09 31.70
CA GLY A 278 22.55 -28.29 31.45
C GLY A 278 22.73 -27.33 30.30
N GLY A 279 21.62 -26.85 29.76
CA GLY A 279 21.58 -26.07 28.52
C GLY A 279 21.09 -26.88 27.31
N VAL A 280 21.11 -28.21 27.40
CA VAL A 280 20.49 -29.12 26.42
C VAL A 280 19.73 -30.24 27.10
N ASP A 281 18.54 -30.55 26.58
CA ASP A 281 17.72 -31.71 26.95
C ASP A 281 17.63 -32.69 25.77
N HIS A 282 18.17 -33.89 25.93
CA HIS A 282 18.19 -34.94 24.89
C HIS A 282 16.87 -35.73 24.78
N TRP A 283 15.96 -35.56 25.72
CA TRP A 283 14.70 -36.30 25.73
C TRP A 283 13.59 -35.51 25.01
N PHE A 284 12.38 -36.08 24.99
CA PHE A 284 11.17 -35.42 24.49
C PHE A 284 11.24 -34.93 23.03
N GLY A 285 12.07 -35.57 22.20
CA GLY A 285 12.27 -35.19 20.80
C GLY A 285 13.47 -34.27 20.55
N GLY A 286 14.29 -34.01 21.58
CA GLY A 286 15.56 -33.29 21.48
C GLY A 286 16.68 -34.07 20.79
N PRO A 287 17.92 -33.56 20.80
CA PRO A 287 18.44 -32.53 21.70
C PRO A 287 17.97 -31.10 21.39
N PHE A 288 17.30 -30.48 22.36
CA PHE A 288 16.86 -29.09 22.33
C PHE A 288 17.76 -28.21 23.19
N LEU A 289 17.89 -26.92 22.87
CA LEU A 289 18.35 -25.97 23.89
C LEU A 289 17.30 -25.92 24.99
N ALA A 290 17.71 -25.97 26.25
CA ALA A 290 16.77 -26.09 27.35
C ALA A 290 17.28 -25.44 28.63
N MET A 291 16.35 -24.92 29.40
CA MET A 291 16.52 -24.62 30.83
C MET A 291 15.45 -25.38 31.60
N GLU A 292 15.84 -26.11 32.64
CA GLU A 292 14.90 -26.81 33.52
C GLU A 292 15.38 -26.75 34.97
N ALA A 293 14.45 -26.55 35.91
CA ALA A 293 14.64 -26.68 37.34
C ALA A 293 13.56 -27.64 37.90
N GLY A 294 13.84 -28.42 38.95
CA GLY A 294 12.83 -29.25 39.61
C GLY A 294 12.53 -30.65 39.07
N TRP A 295 13.23 -31.15 38.04
CA TRP A 295 13.16 -32.58 37.67
C TRP A 295 13.50 -33.51 38.85
N SER A 296 14.49 -33.12 39.66
CA SER A 296 14.95 -33.87 40.83
C SER A 296 15.30 -32.90 41.96
N GLY A 297 14.92 -33.28 43.18
CA GLY A 297 15.20 -32.49 44.39
C GLY A 297 16.69 -32.51 44.81
N ASP A 298 17.42 -33.58 44.50
CA ASP A 298 18.73 -33.84 45.12
C ASP A 298 19.93 -33.45 44.24
N ASN A 299 19.68 -33.30 42.94
CA ASN A 299 20.74 -33.05 41.96
C ASN A 299 20.38 -32.06 40.88
N MET A 300 19.35 -31.22 41.09
CA MET A 300 19.03 -30.10 40.21
C MET A 300 18.63 -28.87 41.03
N ALA A 301 19.22 -27.71 40.76
CA ALA A 301 18.98 -26.49 41.54
C ALA A 301 18.00 -25.52 40.86
N THR A 302 17.45 -24.58 41.64
CA THR A 302 16.78 -23.37 41.10
C THR A 302 17.72 -22.62 40.17
N ILE A 303 17.21 -22.18 39.02
CA ILE A 303 17.93 -21.33 38.08
C ILE A 303 17.58 -19.88 38.37
N LYS A 304 18.58 -19.06 38.68
CA LYS A 304 18.46 -17.60 38.75
C LYS A 304 19.42 -16.98 37.74
N ASN A 305 18.91 -16.14 36.84
CA ASN A 305 19.66 -15.54 35.75
C ASN A 305 20.46 -16.58 34.95
N GLY A 306 19.85 -17.71 34.63
CA GLY A 306 20.43 -18.70 33.74
C GLY A 306 20.54 -18.12 32.34
N LYS A 307 21.71 -18.21 31.69
CA LYS A 307 21.97 -17.62 30.37
C LYS A 307 22.40 -18.67 29.36
N ILE A 308 21.81 -18.62 28.15
CA ILE A 308 22.23 -19.37 26.96
C ILE A 308 22.27 -18.38 25.80
N TYR A 309 23.44 -18.08 25.23
CA TYR A 309 23.57 -17.06 24.17
C TYR A 309 24.75 -17.28 23.22
N GLN A 310 24.73 -16.61 22.08
CA GLN A 310 25.85 -16.46 21.17
C GLN A 310 26.20 -14.97 21.02
N THR A 311 27.48 -14.67 20.83
CA THR A 311 27.97 -13.32 20.56
C THR A 311 28.42 -13.23 19.11
N LEU A 312 27.90 -12.24 18.40
CA LEU A 312 27.99 -12.07 16.96
C LEU A 312 28.51 -10.67 16.64
N THR A 313 29.14 -10.52 15.49
CA THR A 313 29.38 -9.19 14.88
C THR A 313 28.40 -9.05 13.72
N LEU A 314 27.42 -8.17 13.87
CA LEU A 314 26.37 -7.95 12.88
C LEU A 314 26.53 -6.57 12.23
N PRO A 315 26.35 -6.45 10.90
CA PRO A 315 26.31 -5.15 10.23
C PRO A 315 25.08 -4.32 10.64
N ALA A 316 25.01 -3.07 10.18
CA ALA A 316 23.81 -2.24 10.34
C ALA A 316 22.59 -2.92 9.67
N GLY A 317 21.43 -2.83 10.31
CA GLY A 317 20.22 -3.51 9.84
C GLY A 317 19.09 -3.52 10.86
N HIS A 318 17.89 -3.75 10.37
CA HIS A 318 16.77 -4.19 11.17
C HIS A 318 16.77 -5.72 11.23
N TYR A 319 16.77 -6.28 12.43
CA TYR A 319 16.86 -7.71 12.65
C TYR A 319 15.59 -8.25 13.29
N THR A 320 15.26 -9.49 12.93
CA THR A 320 14.26 -10.29 13.64
C THR A 320 14.92 -11.59 14.08
N PHE A 321 15.04 -11.79 15.39
CA PHE A 321 15.50 -13.03 16.01
C PHE A 321 14.29 -13.86 16.43
N GLU A 322 14.03 -14.92 15.68
CA GLU A 322 12.90 -15.83 15.88
C GLU A 322 13.35 -17.06 16.67
N MET A 323 12.44 -17.60 17.48
CA MET A 323 12.66 -18.81 18.26
C MET A 323 11.40 -19.67 18.25
N ASP A 324 11.59 -20.97 18.00
CA ASP A 324 10.53 -21.97 17.99
C ASP A 324 10.54 -22.72 19.33
N ILE A 325 9.49 -22.51 20.13
CA ILE A 325 9.31 -23.14 21.44
C ILE A 325 8.37 -24.35 21.27
N PRO A 326 8.87 -25.60 21.26
CA PRO A 326 8.02 -26.77 21.14
C PRO A 326 7.14 -26.98 22.37
N ASP A 327 7.70 -26.76 23.56
CA ASP A 327 7.01 -26.89 24.83
C ASP A 327 7.69 -26.09 25.96
N CYS A 328 6.90 -25.75 26.96
CA CYS A 328 7.34 -25.09 28.19
C CYS A 328 6.27 -25.23 29.28
N THR A 329 6.66 -25.08 30.54
CA THR A 329 5.74 -25.06 31.68
C THR A 329 5.18 -23.67 31.93
N VAL A 330 4.01 -23.63 32.56
CA VAL A 330 3.45 -22.39 33.13
C VAL A 330 4.15 -22.09 34.46
N GLY A 331 4.69 -20.88 34.58
CA GLY A 331 5.49 -20.44 35.73
C GLY A 331 6.98 -20.58 35.46
N GLY A 332 7.71 -19.47 35.60
CA GLY A 332 9.09 -19.26 35.13
C GLY A 332 9.19 -17.94 34.37
N ASP A 333 10.32 -17.25 34.48
CA ASP A 333 10.58 -15.99 33.80
C ASP A 333 11.63 -16.19 32.72
N PHE A 334 11.20 -16.34 31.47
CA PHE A 334 12.08 -16.53 30.31
C PHE A 334 12.04 -15.31 29.40
N TYR A 335 13.21 -14.76 29.14
CA TYR A 335 13.38 -13.64 28.25
C TYR A 335 14.29 -14.02 27.10
N THR A 336 13.84 -13.79 25.87
CA THR A 336 14.73 -13.67 24.72
C THR A 336 15.27 -12.25 24.67
N VAL A 337 16.57 -12.11 24.46
CA VAL A 337 17.27 -10.83 24.57
C VAL A 337 18.24 -10.66 23.40
N ALA A 338 18.28 -9.45 22.87
CA ALA A 338 19.36 -8.94 22.05
C ALA A 338 20.02 -7.79 22.83
N ALA A 339 21.35 -7.81 23.00
CA ALA A 339 22.06 -6.78 23.74
C ALA A 339 23.42 -6.45 23.08
N TYR A 340 23.91 -5.23 23.27
CA TYR A 340 25.26 -4.87 22.86
C TYR A 340 26.33 -5.60 23.68
N GLY A 341 27.48 -5.84 23.05
CA GLY A 341 28.66 -6.38 23.71
C GLY A 341 28.72 -7.91 23.68
N THR A 342 29.39 -8.47 24.69
CA THR A 342 29.79 -9.89 24.73
C THR A 342 28.92 -10.78 25.62
N GLU A 343 27.91 -10.22 26.27
CA GLU A 343 27.01 -10.96 27.16
C GLU A 343 25.60 -10.34 27.18
N ILE A 344 24.57 -11.18 27.33
CA ILE A 344 23.21 -10.72 27.58
C ILE A 344 23.02 -10.29 29.05
N PRO A 345 22.20 -9.26 29.35
CA PRO A 345 21.95 -8.83 30.72
C PRO A 345 21.24 -9.90 31.55
N ASN A 346 21.27 -9.73 32.87
CA ASN A 346 20.40 -10.47 33.78
C ASN A 346 18.93 -10.04 33.60
N SER A 347 17.99 -10.87 34.07
CA SER A 347 16.55 -10.64 33.96
C SER A 347 16.08 -9.29 34.52
N GLU A 348 16.69 -8.80 35.61
CA GLU A 348 16.38 -7.49 36.19
C GLU A 348 16.79 -6.29 35.30
N ASN A 349 17.68 -6.52 34.33
CA ASN A 349 18.28 -5.48 33.49
C ASN A 349 17.95 -5.65 32.00
N VAL A 350 17.03 -6.55 31.62
CA VAL A 350 16.68 -6.77 30.19
C VAL A 350 16.05 -5.54 29.53
N SER A 351 15.48 -4.63 30.33
CA SER A 351 14.90 -3.37 29.87
C SER A 351 15.93 -2.39 29.28
N SER A 352 17.23 -2.56 29.56
CA SER A 352 18.29 -1.76 28.95
C SER A 352 18.91 -2.41 27.71
N ALA A 353 18.40 -3.56 27.26
CA ALA A 353 18.91 -4.28 26.10
C ALA A 353 18.45 -3.63 24.78
N LEU A 354 19.03 -4.06 23.64
CA LEU A 354 18.56 -3.65 22.30
C LEU A 354 17.10 -4.06 22.05
N GLY A 355 16.71 -5.17 22.63
CA GLY A 355 15.33 -5.63 22.66
C GLY A 355 15.21 -6.84 23.57
N PHE A 356 14.01 -7.04 24.12
CA PHE A 356 13.69 -8.24 24.88
C PHE A 356 12.23 -8.64 24.67
N LEU A 357 11.96 -9.93 24.83
CA LEU A 357 10.62 -10.52 24.77
C LEU A 357 10.50 -11.57 25.88
N LYS A 358 9.46 -11.48 26.69
CA LYS A 358 9.12 -12.55 27.63
C LYS A 358 8.29 -13.61 26.91
N THR A 359 8.70 -14.89 26.99
CA THR A 359 7.97 -16.00 26.37
C THR A 359 7.52 -17.00 27.43
N SER A 360 6.28 -17.47 27.33
CA SER A 360 5.69 -18.40 28.29
C SER A 360 4.67 -19.35 27.66
N THR A 361 4.72 -19.50 26.34
CA THR A 361 3.82 -20.39 25.59
C THR A 361 4.56 -21.05 24.44
N PRO A 362 4.18 -22.28 24.04
CA PRO A 362 4.64 -22.89 22.80
C PRO A 362 4.32 -22.03 21.58
N GLY A 363 5.07 -22.24 20.50
CA GLY A 363 4.92 -21.54 19.21
C GLY A 363 6.18 -20.81 18.76
N THR A 364 6.09 -20.17 17.61
CA THR A 364 7.14 -19.30 17.08
C THR A 364 6.93 -17.88 17.59
N HIS A 365 7.97 -17.33 18.21
CA HIS A 365 7.99 -15.95 18.67
C HIS A 365 9.13 -15.19 17.97
N ALA A 366 9.10 -13.87 18.01
CA ALA A 366 10.04 -13.04 17.27
C ALA A 366 10.40 -11.77 18.05
N LEU A 367 11.70 -11.57 18.27
CA LEU A 367 12.26 -10.34 18.82
C LEU A 367 12.81 -9.47 17.69
N LYS A 368 12.33 -8.23 17.58
CA LYS A 368 12.87 -7.25 16.63
C LYS A 368 13.85 -6.31 17.32
N PHE A 369 14.95 -5.98 16.66
CA PHE A 369 15.91 -4.97 17.12
C PHE A 369 16.60 -4.29 15.92
N THR A 370 17.21 -3.13 16.15
CA THR A 370 17.87 -2.34 15.10
C THR A 370 19.30 -2.05 15.48
N LEU A 371 20.20 -2.16 14.51
CA LEU A 371 21.59 -1.73 14.60
C LEU A 371 21.84 -0.64 13.57
N LEU A 372 22.28 0.54 14.02
CA LEU A 372 22.57 1.68 13.12
C LEU A 372 23.97 1.59 12.50
N GLU A 373 24.86 0.81 13.11
CA GLU A 373 26.21 0.55 12.64
C GLU A 373 26.61 -0.89 12.95
N GLN A 374 27.68 -1.37 12.31
CA GLN A 374 28.21 -2.69 12.61
C GLN A 374 28.61 -2.78 14.08
N SER A 375 28.04 -3.75 14.80
CA SER A 375 28.16 -3.85 16.24
C SER A 375 28.38 -5.28 16.68
N GLN A 376 29.10 -5.45 17.80
CA GLN A 376 29.12 -6.71 18.52
C GLN A 376 27.86 -6.81 19.39
N VAL A 377 27.12 -7.92 19.25
CA VAL A 377 25.87 -8.16 19.96
C VAL A 377 25.79 -9.58 20.48
N SER A 378 25.13 -9.76 21.63
CA SER A 378 24.76 -11.08 22.14
C SER A 378 23.27 -11.32 21.96
N LEU A 379 22.93 -12.47 21.35
CA LEU A 379 21.55 -12.93 21.14
C LEU A 379 21.34 -14.23 21.92
N GLY A 380 20.26 -14.31 22.70
CA GLY A 380 19.98 -15.53 23.45
C GLY A 380 18.89 -15.38 24.48
N PHE A 381 19.02 -16.13 25.57
CA PHE A 381 17.94 -16.40 26.51
C PHE A 381 18.44 -16.23 27.95
N VAL A 382 17.68 -15.49 28.76
CA VAL A 382 17.88 -15.40 30.21
C VAL A 382 16.63 -15.90 30.95
N GLY A 383 16.81 -16.81 31.89
CA GLY A 383 15.74 -17.51 32.58
C GLY A 383 15.85 -17.49 34.11
N ASN A 384 14.71 -17.38 34.79
CA ASN A 384 14.57 -17.74 36.21
C ASN A 384 13.53 -18.86 36.36
N LEU A 385 13.93 -19.98 36.96
CA LEU A 385 13.11 -21.17 37.12
C LEU A 385 13.27 -21.70 38.54
N GLU A 386 12.15 -21.84 39.24
CA GLU A 386 12.14 -22.39 40.59
C GLU A 386 12.22 -23.92 40.55
N ASN A 387 13.06 -24.51 41.40
CA ASN A 387 12.98 -25.92 41.72
C ASN A 387 11.82 -26.15 42.70
N LYS A 388 10.74 -26.80 42.26
CA LYS A 388 9.56 -27.11 43.08
C LYS A 388 9.60 -28.50 43.74
N GLY A 389 10.71 -29.22 43.60
CA GLY A 389 10.88 -30.60 44.09
C GLY A 389 10.69 -31.65 42.98
N GLY A 390 11.22 -32.86 43.22
CA GLY A 390 11.27 -33.92 42.20
C GLY A 390 9.90 -34.27 41.62
N GLY A 391 9.82 -34.34 40.29
CA GLY A 391 8.58 -34.62 39.56
C GLY A 391 7.72 -33.40 39.19
N ASP A 392 8.02 -32.21 39.71
CA ASP A 392 7.36 -30.94 39.35
C ASP A 392 8.38 -29.95 38.75
N GLY A 393 8.90 -30.33 37.59
CA GLY A 393 9.89 -29.54 36.86
C GLY A 393 9.29 -28.31 36.20
N THR A 394 9.92 -27.15 36.40
CA THR A 394 9.73 -25.96 35.56
C THR A 394 10.73 -26.01 34.42
N PHE A 395 10.28 -25.96 33.17
CA PHE A 395 11.15 -26.08 31.99
C PHE A 395 10.76 -25.19 30.82
N TRP A 396 11.73 -24.96 29.95
CA TRP A 396 11.55 -24.27 28.68
C TRP A 396 12.55 -24.81 27.67
N ARG A 397 12.04 -25.21 26.49
CA ARG A 397 12.85 -25.78 25.40
C ARG A 397 12.77 -24.93 24.15
N ILE A 398 13.81 -24.99 23.32
CA ILE A 398 13.87 -24.35 22.02
C ILE A 398 14.24 -25.40 20.97
N ASN A 399 13.39 -25.53 19.96
CA ASN A 399 13.62 -26.37 18.81
C ASN A 399 14.58 -25.73 17.81
N ALA A 400 14.39 -24.45 17.51
CA ALA A 400 15.24 -23.72 16.57
C ALA A 400 15.22 -22.22 16.84
N VAL A 401 16.26 -21.54 16.38
CA VAL A 401 16.32 -20.09 16.26
C VAL A 401 16.64 -19.69 14.83
N ARG A 402 16.13 -18.54 14.41
CA ARG A 402 16.40 -17.94 13.10
C ARG A 402 16.73 -16.46 13.25
N LEU A 403 17.60 -15.95 12.40
CA LEU A 403 17.94 -14.54 12.33
C LEU A 403 17.66 -14.02 10.92
N LYS A 404 16.72 -13.09 10.81
CA LYS A 404 16.39 -12.39 9.56
C LYS A 404 16.91 -10.97 9.63
N GLN A 405 17.42 -10.46 8.51
CA GLN A 405 17.94 -9.10 8.38
C GLN A 405 17.24 -8.37 7.24
N ILE A 406 16.81 -7.14 7.50
CA ILE A 406 16.49 -6.13 6.50
C ILE A 406 17.57 -5.05 6.59
N VAL A 407 18.21 -4.72 5.47
CA VAL A 407 19.24 -3.68 5.42
C VAL A 407 18.58 -2.31 5.59
N ILE A 408 19.21 -1.40 6.34
CA ILE A 408 18.74 -0.01 6.45
C ILE A 408 18.89 0.64 5.08
N VAL A 409 17.78 1.10 4.52
CA VAL A 409 17.80 1.92 3.31
C VAL A 409 18.02 3.37 3.75
N GLN A 410 19.08 4.00 3.24
CA GLN A 410 19.39 5.40 3.50
C GLN A 410 18.53 6.34 2.66
#